data_AF-A0AB38H9G7-F1
#
_entry.id   AF-A0AB38H9G7-F1
#
_cell.length_a   1.000
_cell.length_b   1.000
_cell.length_c   1.000
_cell.angle_alpha   90.00
_cell.angle_beta   90.00
_cell.angle_gamma   90.00
#
_symmetry.space_group_name_H-M   'P 1'
#
loop_
_entity.id
_entity.type
_entity.pdbx_description
1 polymer ?
#
loop_
_entity_poly.entity_id
_entity_poly.type
_entity_poly.pdbx_seq_one_letter_code
_entity_poly.pdbx_strand_id
1 'polypeptide(L)'
;MTEITLDNKRESRLLYFAGWRITDIAEKLGLPVSTISSWKDREKWDDIAPVGRVENTLEARMNLLILKENKTGHDFKEIDLLGRQMEKMARIKKYSNGGGNEVDLNPKLEKRYSAERKYRDKNPITAEQEELLINGFFDGIFQYQRHWFDAGNHYRIREILKSRQIGATYYFAREAFVDALKTGRNQIFLSASKKQALQFRSYITAYAKEKADLELKGETILLPNGAELIFLGTNSATAQSYHGNLYFDEYFWVPKFGEMRKVASAMAAQKQYRQTYFSTPTTKASDAYKFWSGELFNKRRANEDKAEFDISHKNLQSGRLCADRHWKQIVTIYDAQKGGCDLFDIEELRFENSTEEFDQLFMCQFADDNTSIFKFADLQACQVDSYEEWQDFKLLVIVKSGLVMILLLRVTVPH
;
A
#
# COMPACT_ATOMS: atom_id res chain seq x y z
N MET A 1 -39.04 52.84 -55.74
CA MET A 1 -37.96 51.84 -55.62
C MET A 1 -37.05 52.32 -54.51
N THR A 2 -37.18 51.76 -53.31
CA THR A 2 -36.29 52.05 -52.19
C THR A 2 -34.92 51.48 -52.51
N GLU A 3 -33.90 52.33 -52.47
CA GLU A 3 -32.52 51.94 -52.72
C GLU A 3 -32.08 51.00 -51.57
N ILE A 4 -31.87 49.72 -51.89
CA ILE A 4 -31.46 48.73 -50.90
C ILE A 4 -29.96 48.92 -50.65
N THR A 5 -29.62 49.63 -49.58
CA THR A 5 -28.23 49.79 -49.14
C THR A 5 -27.77 48.53 -48.39
N LEU A 6 -26.44 48.33 -48.33
CA LEU A 6 -25.82 47.23 -47.57
C LEU A 6 -26.20 47.24 -46.08
N ASP A 7 -26.66 48.40 -45.58
CA ASP A 7 -27.05 48.66 -44.21
C ASP A 7 -28.38 47.96 -43.85
N ASN A 8 -29.38 48.08 -44.73
CA ASN A 8 -30.71 47.49 -44.56
C ASN A 8 -30.66 45.96 -44.37
N LYS A 9 -29.76 45.29 -45.08
CA LYS A 9 -29.56 43.83 -44.96
C LYS A 9 -28.89 43.45 -43.63
N ARG A 10 -27.91 44.24 -43.17
CA ARG A 10 -27.23 44.02 -41.88
C ARG A 10 -28.16 44.27 -40.70
N GLU A 11 -28.94 45.34 -40.75
CA GLU A 11 -29.92 45.69 -39.72
C GLU A 11 -31.03 44.63 -39.62
N SER A 12 -31.54 44.16 -40.77
CA SER A 12 -32.50 43.05 -40.81
C SER A 12 -31.97 41.80 -40.12
N ARG A 13 -30.69 41.46 -40.33
CA ARG A 13 -30.05 40.29 -39.72
C ARG A 13 -29.89 40.43 -38.21
N LEU A 14 -29.54 41.61 -37.72
CA LEU A 14 -29.40 41.87 -36.28
C LEU A 14 -30.75 41.76 -35.56
N LEU A 15 -31.80 42.36 -36.11
CA LEU A 15 -33.15 42.28 -35.55
C LEU A 15 -33.67 40.84 -35.54
N TYR A 16 -33.39 40.09 -36.61
CA TYR A 16 -33.72 38.67 -36.67
C TYR A 16 -33.02 37.86 -35.56
N PHE A 17 -31.72 38.08 -35.34
CA PHE A 17 -30.99 37.43 -34.24
C PHE A 17 -31.42 37.89 -32.85
N ALA A 18 -32.01 39.08 -32.72
CA ALA A 18 -32.64 39.55 -31.49
C ALA A 18 -34.04 38.94 -31.24
N GLY A 19 -34.51 38.03 -32.11
CA GLY A 19 -35.76 37.28 -31.93
C GLY A 19 -36.99 37.91 -32.59
N TRP A 20 -36.81 38.93 -33.44
CA TRP A 20 -37.93 39.56 -34.14
C TRP A 20 -38.44 38.68 -35.28
N ARG A 21 -39.75 38.66 -35.50
CA ARG A 21 -40.34 37.97 -36.66
C ARG A 21 -40.04 38.74 -37.94
N ILE A 22 -39.88 38.04 -39.06
CA ILE A 22 -39.56 38.66 -40.36
C ILE A 22 -40.62 39.69 -40.77
N THR A 23 -41.88 39.48 -40.42
CA THR A 23 -42.99 40.42 -40.64
C THR A 23 -42.78 41.74 -39.91
N ASP A 24 -42.35 41.66 -38.65
CA ASP A 24 -42.15 42.82 -37.77
C ASP A 24 -40.90 43.61 -38.20
N ILE A 25 -39.88 42.92 -38.73
CA ILE A 25 -38.67 43.54 -39.32
C ILE A 25 -39.02 44.25 -40.64
N ALA A 26 -39.80 43.60 -41.50
CA ALA A 26 -40.24 44.14 -42.79
C ALA A 26 -41.01 45.45 -42.60
N GLU A 27 -41.95 45.47 -41.64
CA GLU A 27 -42.72 46.65 -41.29
C GLU A 27 -41.82 47.77 -40.76
N LYS A 28 -40.90 47.45 -39.84
CA LYS A 28 -39.99 48.42 -39.23
C LYS A 28 -39.04 49.09 -40.23
N LEU A 29 -38.53 48.33 -41.20
CA LEU A 29 -37.54 48.82 -42.17
C LEU A 29 -38.17 49.27 -43.50
N GLY A 30 -39.50 49.15 -43.66
CA GLY A 30 -40.18 49.50 -44.89
C GLY A 30 -39.77 48.62 -46.08
N LEU A 31 -39.44 47.35 -45.83
CA LEU A 31 -38.94 46.40 -46.84
C LEU A 31 -39.97 45.29 -47.12
N PRO A 32 -40.01 44.74 -48.34
CA PRO A 32 -40.84 43.56 -48.61
C PRO A 32 -40.38 42.35 -47.79
N VAL A 33 -41.34 41.63 -47.19
CA VAL A 33 -41.09 40.38 -46.43
C VAL A 33 -40.29 39.36 -47.25
N SER A 34 -40.59 39.26 -48.56
CA SER A 34 -39.90 38.37 -49.49
C SER A 34 -38.41 38.68 -49.63
N THR A 35 -38.02 39.95 -49.52
CA THR A 35 -36.62 40.39 -49.58
C THR A 35 -35.84 39.90 -48.37
N ILE A 36 -36.40 40.06 -47.17
CA ILE A 36 -35.75 39.61 -45.92
C ILE A 36 -35.71 38.08 -45.85
N SER A 37 -36.78 37.39 -46.26
CA SER A 37 -36.81 35.93 -46.36
C SER A 37 -35.72 35.41 -47.31
N SER A 38 -35.56 36.05 -48.47
CA SER A 38 -34.51 35.66 -49.42
C SER A 38 -33.10 35.82 -48.84
N TRP A 39 -32.85 36.84 -48.03
CA TRP A 39 -31.57 37.01 -47.33
C TRP A 39 -31.35 35.96 -46.26
N LYS A 40 -32.38 35.71 -45.43
CA LYS A 40 -32.38 34.66 -44.41
C LYS A 40 -31.99 33.30 -45.00
N ASP A 41 -32.60 32.94 -46.12
CA ASP A 41 -32.40 31.63 -46.75
C ASP A 41 -31.04 31.54 -47.46
N ARG A 42 -30.63 32.59 -48.19
CA ARG A 42 -29.32 32.62 -48.89
C ARG A 42 -28.14 32.58 -47.93
N GLU A 43 -28.23 33.27 -46.81
CA GLU A 43 -27.17 33.33 -45.79
C GLU A 43 -27.39 32.36 -44.64
N LYS A 44 -28.42 31.50 -44.73
CA LYS A 44 -28.72 30.45 -43.78
C LYS A 44 -28.72 30.94 -42.33
N TRP A 45 -29.45 32.01 -42.05
CA TRP A 45 -29.43 32.64 -40.72
C TRP A 45 -29.86 31.67 -39.60
N ASP A 46 -30.72 30.70 -39.91
CA ASP A 46 -31.14 29.65 -38.98
C ASP A 46 -29.99 28.72 -38.55
N ASP A 47 -29.06 28.44 -39.46
CA ASP A 47 -27.94 27.52 -39.24
C ASP A 47 -26.81 28.16 -38.41
N ILE A 48 -26.87 29.49 -38.19
CA ILE A 48 -25.89 30.19 -37.37
C ILE A 48 -26.17 29.92 -35.89
N ALA A 49 -25.29 29.15 -35.25
CA ALA A 49 -25.36 28.87 -33.82
C ALA A 49 -25.35 30.17 -32.98
N PRO A 50 -26.04 30.23 -31.83
CA PRO A 50 -26.10 31.43 -30.97
C PRO A 50 -24.73 32.02 -30.63
N VAL A 51 -23.71 31.18 -30.42
CA VAL A 51 -22.32 31.61 -30.19
C VAL A 51 -21.76 32.36 -31.41
N GLY A 52 -21.98 31.83 -32.62
CA GLY A 52 -21.55 32.49 -33.88
C GLY A 52 -22.28 33.80 -34.15
N ARG A 53 -23.51 33.99 -33.64
CA ARG A 53 -24.24 35.27 -33.72
C ARG A 53 -23.55 36.35 -32.87
N VAL A 54 -23.15 35.98 -31.64
CA VAL A 54 -22.44 36.88 -30.73
C VAL A 54 -21.03 37.19 -31.24
N GLU A 55 -20.31 36.21 -31.80
CA GLU A 55 -19.00 36.41 -32.45
C GLU A 55 -19.06 37.50 -33.54
N ASN A 56 -20.05 37.43 -34.43
CA ASN A 56 -20.22 38.42 -35.50
C ASN A 56 -20.47 39.84 -34.97
N THR A 57 -21.22 39.98 -33.87
CA THR A 57 -21.47 41.29 -33.25
C THR A 57 -20.21 41.84 -32.57
N LEU A 58 -19.46 40.98 -31.87
CA LEU A 58 -18.18 41.36 -31.24
C LEU A 58 -17.16 41.80 -32.29
N GLU A 59 -17.03 41.04 -33.38
CA GLU A 59 -16.13 41.36 -34.50
C GLU A 59 -16.49 42.70 -35.15
N ALA A 60 -17.77 42.92 -35.44
CA ALA A 60 -18.23 44.17 -36.04
C ALA A 60 -17.94 45.39 -35.14
N ARG A 61 -18.17 45.27 -33.82
CA ARG A 61 -17.87 46.34 -32.86
C ARG A 61 -16.37 46.59 -32.73
N MET A 62 -15.56 45.53 -32.72
CA MET A 62 -14.11 45.62 -32.68
C MET A 62 -13.56 46.34 -33.91
N ASN A 63 -14.03 45.99 -35.10
CA ASN A 63 -13.62 46.65 -36.36
C ASN A 63 -13.95 48.15 -36.35
N LEU A 64 -15.13 48.54 -35.86
CA LEU A 64 -15.51 49.95 -35.73
C LEU A 64 -14.56 50.73 -34.80
N LEU A 65 -14.20 50.14 -33.65
CA LEU A 65 -13.30 50.78 -32.70
C LEU A 65 -11.87 50.86 -33.23
N ILE A 66 -11.40 49.84 -33.97
CA ILE A 66 -10.09 49.83 -34.62
C ILE A 66 -9.99 50.94 -35.68
N LEU A 67 -11.03 51.12 -36.49
CA LEU A 67 -11.07 52.10 -37.57
C LEU A 67 -11.33 53.55 -37.11
N LYS A 68 -11.66 53.76 -35.83
CA LYS A 68 -11.86 55.11 -35.26
C LYS A 68 -10.56 55.92 -35.30
N GLU A 69 -10.56 57.09 -35.95
CA GLU A 69 -9.37 57.95 -36.13
C GLU A 69 -8.82 58.46 -34.79
N ASN A 70 -9.67 59.04 -33.95
CA ASN A 70 -9.30 59.57 -32.63
C ASN A 70 -9.79 58.64 -31.52
N LYS A 71 -8.90 57.77 -31.03
CA LYS A 71 -9.20 56.82 -29.94
C LYS A 71 -8.99 57.47 -28.58
N THR A 72 -9.90 57.20 -27.66
CA THR A 72 -9.87 57.61 -26.26
C THR A 72 -9.43 56.44 -25.37
N GLY A 73 -9.08 56.72 -24.11
CA GLY A 73 -8.79 55.67 -23.13
C GLY A 73 -9.95 54.70 -22.90
N HIS A 74 -11.20 55.12 -23.12
CA HIS A 74 -12.36 54.23 -23.09
C HIS A 74 -12.35 53.26 -24.27
N ASP A 75 -12.03 53.73 -25.48
CA ASP A 75 -12.00 52.90 -26.68
C ASP A 75 -10.95 51.79 -26.55
N PHE A 76 -9.76 52.09 -25.98
CA PHE A 76 -8.74 51.07 -25.73
C PHE A 76 -9.17 50.00 -24.73
N LYS A 77 -9.92 50.38 -23.68
CA LYS A 77 -10.48 49.42 -22.72
C LYS A 77 -11.54 48.53 -23.35
N GLU A 78 -12.37 49.11 -24.22
CA GLU A 78 -13.40 48.35 -24.93
C GLU A 78 -12.76 47.37 -25.92
N ILE A 79 -11.72 47.79 -26.66
CA ILE A 79 -10.93 46.91 -27.54
C ILE A 79 -10.32 45.74 -26.74
N ASP A 80 -9.69 45.99 -25.60
CA ASP A 80 -9.13 44.94 -24.74
C ASP A 80 -10.22 43.97 -24.23
N LEU A 81 -11.37 44.50 -23.80
CA LEU A 81 -12.49 43.67 -23.34
C LEU A 81 -13.03 42.78 -24.48
N LEU A 82 -13.26 43.36 -25.66
CA LEU A 82 -13.72 42.63 -26.84
C LEU A 82 -12.72 41.56 -27.27
N GLY A 83 -11.42 41.88 -27.27
CA GLY A 83 -10.35 40.93 -27.57
C GLY A 83 -10.35 39.72 -26.65
N ARG A 84 -10.52 39.92 -25.33
CA ARG A 84 -10.63 38.83 -24.35
C ARG A 84 -11.89 37.97 -24.57
N GLN A 85 -13.01 38.58 -24.97
CA GLN A 85 -14.22 37.81 -25.28
C GLN A 85 -14.02 36.96 -26.55
N MET A 86 -13.38 37.51 -27.59
CA MET A 86 -13.08 36.77 -28.81
C MET A 86 -12.15 35.58 -28.55
N GLU A 87 -11.11 35.76 -27.71
CA GLU A 87 -10.22 34.67 -27.28
C GLU A 87 -11.00 33.56 -26.57
N LYS A 88 -11.92 33.92 -25.67
CA LYS A 88 -12.77 32.95 -24.95
C LYS A 88 -13.67 32.17 -25.90
N MET A 89 -14.25 32.82 -26.91
CA MET A 89 -15.07 32.16 -27.92
C MET A 89 -14.26 31.19 -28.80
N ALA A 90 -13.05 31.60 -29.21
CA ALA A 90 -12.14 30.72 -29.94
C ALA A 90 -11.77 29.45 -29.16
N ARG A 91 -11.55 29.56 -27.85
CA ARG A 91 -11.30 28.42 -26.95
C ARG A 91 -12.51 27.48 -26.84
N ILE A 92 -13.70 28.04 -26.69
CA ILE A 92 -14.96 27.27 -26.67
C ILE A 92 -15.13 26.52 -27.99
N LYS A 93 -14.88 27.17 -29.13
CA LYS A 93 -14.97 26.56 -30.46
C LYS A 93 -13.96 25.42 -30.67
N LYS A 94 -12.71 25.60 -30.22
CA LYS A 94 -11.68 24.55 -30.25
C LYS A 94 -12.13 23.30 -29.46
N TYR A 95 -12.70 23.51 -28.28
CA TYR A 95 -13.25 22.44 -27.45
C TYR A 95 -14.47 21.75 -28.11
N SER A 96 -15.47 22.52 -28.57
CA SER A 96 -16.70 21.97 -29.17
C SER A 96 -16.47 21.23 -30.48
N ASN A 97 -15.43 21.58 -31.26
CA ASN A 97 -15.10 20.93 -32.53
C ASN A 97 -14.20 19.69 -32.38
N GLY A 98 -13.97 19.20 -31.15
CA GLY A 98 -13.23 17.97 -30.88
C GLY A 98 -11.70 18.07 -30.98
N GLY A 99 -11.16 19.27 -31.20
CA GLY A 99 -9.71 19.54 -31.30
C GLY A 99 -9.10 20.14 -30.02
N GLY A 100 -9.89 20.30 -28.96
CA GLY A 100 -9.48 20.89 -27.69
C GLY A 100 -9.79 19.99 -26.50
N ASN A 101 -9.12 20.25 -25.38
CA ASN A 101 -9.32 19.54 -24.11
C ASN A 101 -9.78 20.52 -23.01
N GLU A 102 -10.17 20.01 -21.83
CA GLU A 102 -10.64 20.86 -20.71
C GLU A 102 -9.61 21.93 -20.28
N VAL A 103 -8.33 21.73 -20.60
CA VAL A 103 -7.24 22.66 -20.31
C VAL A 103 -7.36 23.95 -21.15
N ASP A 104 -7.87 23.86 -22.38
CA ASP A 104 -8.13 25.03 -23.24
C ASP A 104 -9.23 25.95 -22.67
N LEU A 105 -10.18 25.40 -21.90
CA LEU A 105 -11.28 26.14 -21.28
C LEU A 105 -10.89 26.82 -19.97
N ASN A 106 -9.92 26.26 -19.23
CA ASN A 106 -9.49 26.78 -17.94
C ASN A 106 -7.95 26.79 -17.79
N PRO A 107 -7.31 27.96 -17.98
CA PRO A 107 -5.86 28.13 -17.81
C PRO A 107 -5.35 27.77 -16.39
N LYS A 108 -6.22 27.68 -15.39
CA LYS A 108 -5.84 27.23 -14.04
C LYS A 108 -5.61 25.72 -13.98
N LEU A 109 -6.19 24.93 -14.90
CA LEU A 109 -5.91 23.50 -15.02
C LEU A 109 -4.51 23.28 -15.58
N GLU A 110 -4.06 24.11 -16.52
CA GLU A 110 -2.70 24.04 -17.07
C GLU A 110 -1.65 24.20 -15.97
N LYS A 111 -1.85 25.16 -15.04
CA LYS A 111 -0.99 25.32 -13.85
C LYS A 111 -1.05 24.15 -12.85
N ARG A 112 -2.13 23.35 -12.84
CA ARG A 112 -2.23 22.13 -12.03
C ARG A 112 -1.53 20.94 -12.68
N TYR A 113 -1.52 20.87 -14.01
CA TYR A 113 -0.87 19.80 -14.76
C TYR A 113 0.62 20.06 -15.01
N SER A 114 1.06 21.32 -15.05
CA SER A 114 2.47 21.72 -15.24
C SER A 114 3.29 21.78 -13.95
N ALA A 115 2.64 21.71 -12.78
CA ALA A 115 3.35 21.47 -11.55
C ALA A 115 3.82 20.01 -11.56
N GLU A 116 5.13 19.78 -11.74
CA GLU A 116 5.75 18.52 -11.36
C GLU A 116 5.20 18.15 -9.98
N ARG A 117 4.45 17.05 -9.87
CA ARG A 117 4.10 16.48 -8.58
C ARG A 117 5.43 16.12 -7.93
N LYS A 118 6.02 17.03 -7.15
CA LYS A 118 7.04 16.68 -6.16
C LYS A 118 6.38 15.60 -5.32
N TYR A 119 6.80 14.35 -5.54
CA TYR A 119 6.41 13.23 -4.71
C TYR A 119 6.80 13.65 -3.30
N ARG A 120 5.82 14.06 -2.49
CA ARG A 120 6.06 14.22 -1.06
C ARG A 120 6.35 12.82 -0.57
N ASP A 121 7.58 12.56 -0.14
CA ASP A 121 7.93 11.29 0.51
C ASP A 121 6.89 11.03 1.60
N LYS A 122 6.20 9.89 1.50
CA LYS A 122 5.08 9.57 2.39
C LYS A 122 5.55 9.43 3.85
N ASN A 123 6.81 9.08 4.04
CA ASN A 123 7.46 8.83 5.32
C ASN A 123 8.86 9.47 5.32
N PRO A 124 8.99 10.81 5.38
CA PRO A 124 10.30 11.45 5.39
C PRO A 124 11.06 11.10 6.68
N ILE A 125 12.34 10.76 6.55
CA ILE A 125 13.23 10.43 7.66
C ILE A 125 14.50 11.26 7.46
N THR A 126 14.86 12.07 8.44
CA THR A 126 16.12 12.83 8.44
C THR A 126 17.29 11.94 8.88
N ALA A 127 18.52 12.34 8.55
CA ALA A 127 19.71 11.60 8.97
C ALA A 127 19.82 11.47 10.50
N GLU A 128 19.47 12.54 11.23
CA GLU A 128 19.44 12.55 12.70
C GLU A 128 18.43 11.54 13.26
N GLN A 129 17.24 11.46 12.67
CA GLN A 129 16.23 10.48 13.06
C GLN A 129 16.66 9.05 12.73
N GLU A 130 17.31 8.83 11.58
CA GLU A 130 17.85 7.53 11.23
C GLU A 130 18.91 7.06 12.25
N GLU A 131 19.82 7.95 12.66
CA GLU A 131 20.82 7.65 13.67
C GLU A 131 20.19 7.31 15.03
N LEU A 132 19.18 8.05 15.47
CA LEU A 132 18.42 7.74 16.69
C LEU A 132 17.78 6.34 16.63
N LEU A 133 17.23 5.96 15.48
CA LEU A 133 16.62 4.64 15.28
C LEU A 133 17.66 3.51 15.27
N ILE A 134 18.84 3.76 14.71
CA ILE A 134 19.92 2.77 14.67
C ILE A 134 20.49 2.57 16.09
N ASN A 135 20.84 3.64 16.77
CA ASN A 135 21.45 3.58 18.11
C ASN A 135 20.46 3.02 19.14
N GLY A 136 19.21 3.51 19.11
CA GLY A 136 18.16 3.04 20.00
C GLY A 136 17.83 1.55 19.87
N PHE A 137 18.16 0.92 18.73
CA PHE A 137 17.97 -0.51 18.53
C PHE A 137 19.02 -1.27 19.31
N PHE A 138 20.30 -0.89 19.19
CA PHE A 138 21.38 -1.57 19.89
C PHE A 138 21.35 -1.36 21.40
N ASP A 139 20.80 -0.24 21.88
CA ASP A 139 20.62 0.03 23.31
C ASP A 139 19.51 -0.82 23.92
N GLY A 140 18.50 -1.19 23.13
CA GLY A 140 17.27 -1.84 23.60
C GLY A 140 17.24 -3.37 23.49
N ILE A 141 18.34 -4.03 23.10
CA ILE A 141 18.35 -5.49 22.86
C ILE A 141 19.08 -6.28 23.95
N PHE A 142 18.50 -7.41 24.32
CA PHE A 142 19.07 -8.37 25.26
C PHE A 142 20.24 -9.15 24.66
N GLN A 143 21.03 -9.83 25.51
CA GLN A 143 22.24 -10.53 25.05
C GLN A 143 21.93 -11.64 24.04
N TYR A 144 20.90 -12.45 24.28
CA TYR A 144 20.51 -13.52 23.35
C TYR A 144 20.03 -12.96 21.99
N GLN A 145 19.44 -11.76 21.99
CA GLN A 145 19.02 -11.06 20.78
C GLN A 145 20.22 -10.53 19.97
N ARG A 146 21.33 -10.16 20.64
CA ARG A 146 22.59 -9.83 19.95
C ARG A 146 23.14 -11.02 19.16
N HIS A 147 23.03 -12.24 19.70
CA HIS A 147 23.40 -13.44 18.94
C HIS A 147 22.56 -13.60 17.67
N TRP A 148 21.26 -13.26 17.74
CA TRP A 148 20.40 -13.24 16.55
C TRP A 148 20.91 -12.21 15.54
N PHE A 149 21.20 -10.98 15.98
CA PHE A 149 21.73 -9.91 15.13
C PHE A 149 22.98 -10.36 14.37
N ASP A 150 23.96 -10.89 15.10
CA ASP A 150 25.22 -11.36 14.52
C ASP A 150 24.98 -12.50 13.52
N ALA A 151 24.13 -13.46 13.87
CA ALA A 151 23.77 -14.54 12.97
C ALA A 151 23.09 -14.05 11.68
N GLY A 152 22.23 -13.03 11.75
CA GLY A 152 21.56 -12.45 10.58
C GLY A 152 22.50 -11.76 9.60
N ASN A 153 23.61 -11.21 10.11
CA ASN A 153 24.65 -10.60 9.28
C ASN A 153 25.54 -11.64 8.59
N HIS A 154 25.80 -12.77 9.25
CA HIS A 154 26.75 -13.79 8.78
C HIS A 154 26.10 -14.89 7.93
N TYR A 155 24.89 -15.32 8.27
CA TYR A 155 24.25 -16.49 7.66
C TYR A 155 23.10 -16.09 6.75
N ARG A 156 22.99 -16.77 5.60
CA ARG A 156 21.89 -16.52 4.64
C ARG A 156 20.53 -16.90 5.23
N ILE A 157 20.48 -18.02 5.95
CA ILE A 157 19.28 -18.59 6.55
C ILE A 157 19.57 -18.84 8.03
N ARG A 158 18.70 -18.31 8.88
CA ARG A 158 18.69 -18.60 10.31
C ARG A 158 17.31 -19.05 10.75
N GLU A 159 17.27 -20.06 11.61
CA GLU A 159 16.05 -20.62 12.21
C GLU A 159 16.17 -20.55 13.74
N ILE A 160 15.17 -19.97 14.40
CA ILE A 160 15.15 -19.78 15.85
C ILE A 160 13.91 -20.45 16.44
N LEU A 161 14.12 -21.50 17.23
CA LEU A 161 13.08 -22.05 18.08
C LEU A 161 13.10 -21.29 19.41
N LYS A 162 11.98 -20.68 19.78
CA LYS A 162 11.93 -19.75 20.91
C LYS A 162 10.80 -20.02 21.89
N SER A 163 11.01 -19.62 23.14
CA SER A 163 9.99 -19.54 24.18
C SER A 163 8.94 -18.47 23.86
N ARG A 164 7.74 -18.60 24.42
CA ARG A 164 6.77 -17.49 24.43
C ARG A 164 7.30 -16.30 25.25
N GLN A 165 6.81 -15.12 24.89
CA GLN A 165 7.03 -13.85 25.59
C GLN A 165 8.48 -13.35 25.70
N ILE A 166 9.46 -13.92 24.98
CA ILE A 166 10.86 -13.44 25.00
C ILE A 166 11.18 -12.28 24.01
N GLY A 167 10.16 -11.56 23.54
CA GLY A 167 10.34 -10.37 22.69
C GLY A 167 10.83 -10.64 21.24
N ALA A 168 10.64 -11.84 20.69
CA ALA A 168 11.13 -12.18 19.33
C ALA A 168 10.54 -11.28 18.23
N THR A 169 9.21 -11.15 18.13
CA THR A 169 8.56 -10.31 17.10
C THR A 169 8.92 -8.83 17.27
N TYR A 170 9.02 -8.35 18.52
CA TYR A 170 9.48 -6.99 18.84
C TYR A 170 10.91 -6.73 18.34
N TYR A 171 11.81 -7.68 18.60
CA TYR A 171 13.19 -7.61 18.14
C TYR A 171 13.29 -7.62 16.62
N PHE A 172 12.70 -8.62 15.95
CA PHE A 172 12.82 -8.78 14.50
C PHE A 172 12.12 -7.66 13.72
N ALA A 173 11.06 -7.07 14.27
CA ALA A 173 10.44 -5.87 13.72
C ALA A 173 11.44 -4.70 13.64
N ARG A 174 12.20 -4.47 14.72
CA ARG A 174 13.18 -3.38 14.81
C ARG A 174 14.45 -3.69 14.01
N GLU A 175 14.94 -4.91 14.07
CA GLU A 175 16.08 -5.36 13.28
C GLU A 175 15.81 -5.17 11.78
N ALA A 176 14.66 -5.63 11.30
CA ALA A 176 14.26 -5.46 9.91
C ALA A 176 14.14 -3.99 9.52
N PHE A 177 13.58 -3.14 10.39
CA PHE A 177 13.47 -1.72 10.12
C PHE A 177 14.84 -1.04 10.03
N VAL A 178 15.75 -1.33 10.96
CA VAL A 178 17.13 -0.84 10.94
C VAL A 178 17.89 -1.35 9.71
N ASP A 179 17.69 -2.61 9.32
CA ASP A 179 18.27 -3.16 8.09
C ASP A 179 17.78 -2.40 6.85
N ALA A 180 16.47 -2.17 6.76
CA ALA A 180 15.85 -1.44 5.67
C ALA A 180 16.42 -0.03 5.54
N LEU A 181 16.59 0.69 6.65
CA LEU A 181 17.21 2.02 6.69
C LEU A 181 18.65 1.98 6.15
N LYS A 182 19.46 1.06 6.67
CA LYS A 182 20.89 0.96 6.33
C LYS A 182 21.16 0.49 4.91
N THR A 183 20.39 -0.46 4.40
CA THR A 183 20.74 -1.18 3.16
C THR A 183 19.80 -0.91 2.01
N GLY A 184 18.65 -0.27 2.22
CA GLY A 184 17.62 -0.11 1.20
C GLY A 184 16.96 -1.43 0.77
N ARG A 185 17.13 -2.51 1.55
CA ARG A 185 16.52 -3.81 1.23
C ARG A 185 15.07 -3.81 1.69
N ASN A 186 14.19 -4.32 0.85
CA ASN A 186 12.81 -4.60 1.24
C ASN A 186 12.77 -5.66 2.34
N GLN A 187 11.78 -5.57 3.22
CA GLN A 187 11.55 -6.49 4.32
C GLN A 187 10.15 -7.07 4.21
N ILE A 188 10.06 -8.39 4.19
CA ILE A 188 8.81 -9.14 4.01
C ILE A 188 8.53 -9.90 5.31
N PHE A 189 7.42 -9.56 5.95
CA PHE A 189 6.95 -10.20 7.17
C PHE A 189 5.81 -11.15 6.81
N LEU A 190 6.01 -12.43 7.09
CA LEU A 190 5.05 -13.49 6.90
C LEU A 190 4.77 -14.15 8.26
N SER A 191 3.50 -14.37 8.60
CA SER A 191 3.10 -15.02 9.85
C SER A 191 1.95 -15.99 9.59
N ALA A 192 1.55 -16.77 10.60
CA ALA A 192 0.40 -17.69 10.51
C ALA A 192 -0.97 -17.00 10.24
N SER A 193 -1.05 -15.66 10.33
CA SER A 193 -2.19 -14.86 9.86
C SER A 193 -1.77 -13.43 9.51
N LYS A 194 -2.56 -12.73 8.69
CA LYS A 194 -2.37 -11.30 8.37
C LYS A 194 -2.40 -10.43 9.62
N LYS A 195 -3.28 -10.73 10.59
CA LYS A 195 -3.35 -9.99 11.87
C LYS A 195 -2.03 -10.06 12.64
N GLN A 196 -1.40 -11.24 12.70
CA GLN A 196 -0.09 -11.40 13.34
C GLN A 196 1.01 -10.69 12.53
N ALA A 197 0.98 -10.72 11.20
CA ALA A 197 1.93 -9.97 10.39
C ALA A 197 1.83 -8.45 10.64
N LEU A 198 0.62 -7.92 10.85
CA LEU A 198 0.40 -6.51 11.22
C LEU A 198 0.91 -6.15 12.63
N GLN A 199 1.25 -7.13 13.48
CA GLN A 199 1.92 -6.88 14.75
C GLN A 199 3.33 -6.31 14.54
N PHE A 200 4.06 -6.78 13.52
CA PHE A 200 5.34 -6.19 13.13
C PHE A 200 5.17 -4.71 12.77
N ARG A 201 4.17 -4.39 11.95
CA ARG A 201 3.85 -3.01 11.57
C ARG A 201 3.63 -2.15 12.81
N SER A 202 2.87 -2.65 13.77
CA SER A 202 2.58 -1.95 15.03
C SER A 202 3.84 -1.69 15.85
N TYR A 203 4.74 -2.68 15.97
CA TYR A 203 6.03 -2.51 16.64
C TYR A 203 6.94 -1.51 15.93
N ILE A 204 6.99 -1.54 14.59
CA ILE A 204 7.79 -0.61 13.78
C ILE A 204 7.29 0.82 13.95
N THR A 205 5.98 1.04 13.81
CA THR A 205 5.38 2.38 13.96
C THR A 205 5.54 2.92 15.38
N ALA A 206 5.37 2.07 16.40
CA ALA A 206 5.55 2.46 17.79
C ALA A 206 7.01 2.83 18.08
N TYR A 207 7.96 2.04 17.57
CA TYR A 207 9.38 2.30 17.72
C TYR A 207 9.81 3.59 17.01
N ALA A 208 9.33 3.82 15.78
CA ALA A 208 9.60 5.03 15.03
C ALA A 208 9.08 6.28 15.73
N LYS A 209 7.88 6.20 16.32
CA LYS A 209 7.30 7.29 17.11
C LYS A 209 8.07 7.53 18.41
N GLU A 210 8.41 6.47 19.14
CA GLU A 210 9.10 6.55 20.44
C GLU A 210 10.52 7.13 20.31
N LYS A 211 11.31 6.66 19.34
CA LYS A 211 12.73 7.02 19.25
C LYS A 211 13.01 8.26 18.40
N ALA A 212 12.16 8.57 17.43
CA ALA A 212 12.44 9.61 16.43
C ALA A 212 11.25 10.54 16.13
N ASP A 213 10.16 10.44 16.89
CA ASP A 213 8.90 11.17 16.68
C ASP A 213 8.34 11.03 15.25
N LEU A 214 8.53 9.86 14.63
CA LEU A 214 8.11 9.56 13.27
C LEU A 214 6.76 8.86 13.22
N GLU A 215 5.86 9.39 12.39
CA GLU A 215 4.58 8.76 12.07
C GLU A 215 4.62 8.06 10.71
N LEU A 216 4.96 6.77 10.72
CA LEU A 216 4.98 5.95 9.52
C LEU A 216 3.56 5.61 9.05
N LYS A 217 3.30 5.78 7.76
CA LYS A 217 2.00 5.60 7.10
C LYS A 217 2.11 4.63 5.93
N GLY A 218 0.96 4.02 5.60
CA GLY A 218 0.81 3.03 4.53
C GLY A 218 0.45 1.64 5.05
N GLU A 219 -0.15 0.85 4.17
CA GLU A 219 -0.31 -0.61 4.37
C GLU A 219 1.07 -1.27 4.24
N THR A 220 1.72 -1.05 3.09
CA THR A 220 3.17 -1.17 2.93
C THR A 220 3.81 0.15 3.34
N ILE A 221 4.82 0.10 4.21
CA ILE A 221 5.58 1.30 4.60
C ILE A 221 6.73 1.46 3.60
N LEU A 222 6.69 2.53 2.81
CA LEU A 222 7.76 2.91 1.89
C LEU A 222 8.69 3.91 2.60
N LEU A 223 9.99 3.60 2.66
CA LEU A 223 11.03 4.46 3.22
C LEU A 223 11.64 5.39 2.15
N PRO A 224 12.25 6.53 2.54
CA PRO A 224 12.84 7.48 1.59
C PRO A 224 13.95 6.87 0.70
N ASN A 225 14.64 5.85 1.19
CA ASN A 225 15.68 5.13 0.46
C ASN A 225 15.13 4.08 -0.53
N GLY A 226 13.80 3.99 -0.69
CA GLY A 226 13.13 3.06 -1.59
C GLY A 226 12.81 1.69 -1.00
N ALA A 227 13.25 1.40 0.23
CA ALA A 227 12.91 0.13 0.88
C ALA A 227 11.43 0.05 1.25
N GLU A 228 10.82 -1.12 1.01
CA GLU A 228 9.44 -1.41 1.37
C GLU A 228 9.36 -2.39 2.54
N LEU A 229 8.51 -2.09 3.52
CA LEU A 229 8.14 -3.00 4.61
C LEU A 229 6.76 -3.58 4.32
N ILE A 230 6.73 -4.88 4.01
CA ILE A 230 5.58 -5.59 3.44
C ILE A 230 5.08 -6.62 4.44
N PHE A 231 3.78 -6.60 4.77
CA PHE A 231 3.17 -7.45 5.80
C PHE A 231 2.14 -8.40 5.16
N LEU A 232 2.40 -9.71 5.17
CA LEU A 232 1.62 -10.73 4.45
C LEU A 232 1.03 -11.80 5.38
N GLY A 233 -0.18 -12.26 5.08
CA GLY A 233 -0.80 -13.43 5.70
C GLY A 233 -0.43 -14.75 4.99
N THR A 234 -1.12 -15.84 5.32
CA THR A 234 -0.81 -17.20 4.80
C THR A 234 -1.40 -17.50 3.42
N ASN A 235 -1.84 -16.50 2.67
CA ASN A 235 -2.36 -16.72 1.32
C ASN A 235 -1.25 -16.68 0.27
N SER A 236 -0.85 -17.87 -0.19
CA SER A 236 0.21 -18.08 -1.18
C SER A 236 -0.01 -17.34 -2.51
N ALA A 237 -1.26 -17.03 -2.89
CA ALA A 237 -1.56 -16.29 -4.11
C ALA A 237 -1.14 -14.81 -4.01
N THR A 238 -1.20 -14.23 -2.81
CA THR A 238 -0.84 -12.83 -2.56
C THR A 238 0.66 -12.63 -2.36
N ALA A 239 1.44 -13.70 -2.15
CA ALA A 239 2.83 -13.65 -1.71
C ALA A 239 3.88 -13.97 -2.81
N GLN A 240 3.54 -13.90 -4.10
CA GLN A 240 4.45 -14.36 -5.17
C GLN A 240 5.33 -13.28 -5.82
N SER A 241 4.94 -12.01 -5.78
CA SER A 241 5.58 -10.94 -6.58
C SER A 241 6.65 -10.15 -5.82
N TYR A 242 6.71 -10.27 -4.49
CA TYR A 242 7.62 -9.46 -3.68
C TYR A 242 9.04 -10.03 -3.65
N HIS A 243 10.00 -9.16 -3.34
CA HIS A 243 11.40 -9.51 -3.20
C HIS A 243 11.99 -8.72 -2.03
N GLY A 244 12.73 -9.38 -1.14
CA GLY A 244 13.16 -8.79 0.13
C GLY A 244 13.77 -9.81 1.09
N ASN A 245 14.30 -9.32 2.22
CA ASN A 245 14.58 -10.19 3.35
C ASN A 245 13.28 -10.77 3.89
N LEU A 246 13.26 -12.07 4.15
CA LEU A 246 12.10 -12.76 4.68
C LEU A 246 12.21 -12.93 6.20
N TYR A 247 11.17 -12.51 6.91
CA TYR A 247 10.93 -12.82 8.32
C TYR A 247 9.66 -13.66 8.42
N PHE A 248 9.81 -14.94 8.74
CA PHE A 248 8.72 -15.90 8.83
C PHE A 248 8.45 -16.25 10.29
N ASP A 249 7.46 -15.57 10.87
CA ASP A 249 7.02 -15.71 12.26
C ASP A 249 6.07 -16.90 12.43
N GLU A 250 6.12 -17.50 13.61
CA GLU A 250 5.32 -18.64 14.05
C GLU A 250 5.16 -19.74 12.98
N TYR A 251 6.24 -20.04 12.24
CA TYR A 251 6.17 -20.93 11.08
C TYR A 251 5.78 -22.39 11.42
N PHE A 252 5.94 -22.84 12.67
CA PHE A 252 5.43 -24.15 13.11
C PHE A 252 3.91 -24.22 13.20
N TRP A 253 3.23 -23.05 13.26
CA TRP A 253 1.78 -22.92 13.33
C TRP A 253 1.14 -22.65 11.96
N VAL A 254 1.93 -22.57 10.89
CA VAL A 254 1.42 -22.22 9.56
C VAL A 254 0.75 -23.43 8.88
N PRO A 255 -0.51 -23.29 8.41
CA PRO A 255 -1.15 -24.28 7.57
C PRO A 255 -0.37 -24.49 6.26
N LYS A 256 -0.23 -25.76 5.83
CA LYS A 256 0.46 -26.13 4.58
C LYS A 256 1.85 -25.50 4.44
N PHE A 257 2.64 -25.52 5.53
CA PHE A 257 3.97 -24.91 5.59
C PHE A 257 4.87 -25.18 4.37
N GLY A 258 4.87 -26.41 3.84
CA GLY A 258 5.68 -26.75 2.67
C GLY A 258 5.38 -25.89 1.42
N GLU A 259 4.11 -25.61 1.15
CA GLU A 259 3.67 -24.75 0.04
C GLU A 259 4.06 -23.29 0.31
N MET A 260 3.76 -22.79 1.51
CA MET A 260 4.06 -21.41 1.91
C MET A 260 5.56 -21.13 1.91
N ARG A 261 6.37 -22.04 2.44
CA ARG A 261 7.82 -21.92 2.44
C ARG A 261 8.38 -21.86 1.02
N LYS A 262 7.85 -22.66 0.10
CA LYS A 262 8.31 -22.66 -1.30
C LYS A 262 8.14 -21.28 -1.94
N VAL A 263 6.97 -20.67 -1.76
CA VAL A 263 6.69 -19.31 -2.26
C VAL A 263 7.53 -18.27 -1.53
N ALA A 264 7.56 -18.33 -0.20
CA ALA A 264 8.28 -17.36 0.63
C ALA A 264 9.79 -17.35 0.38
N SER A 265 10.41 -18.53 0.26
CA SER A 265 11.84 -18.65 0.00
C SER A 265 12.24 -18.13 -1.39
N ALA A 266 11.32 -18.16 -2.36
CA ALA A 266 11.54 -17.61 -3.69
C ALA A 266 11.61 -16.07 -3.68
N MET A 267 10.84 -15.40 -2.81
CA MET A 267 10.91 -13.94 -2.63
C MET A 267 12.31 -13.47 -2.18
N ALA A 268 13.01 -14.31 -1.41
CA ALA A 268 14.36 -14.04 -0.92
C ALA A 268 15.46 -14.77 -1.73
N ALA A 269 15.21 -15.09 -3.02
CA ALA A 269 16.13 -15.87 -3.83
C ALA A 269 17.45 -15.14 -4.17
N GLN A 270 17.43 -13.81 -4.31
CA GLN A 270 18.62 -13.04 -4.66
C GLN A 270 19.73 -13.14 -3.58
N LYS A 271 21.00 -12.98 -3.98
CA LYS A 271 22.17 -13.13 -3.09
C LYS A 271 22.15 -12.18 -1.88
N GLN A 272 21.61 -10.98 -2.08
CA GLN A 272 21.55 -9.94 -1.05
C GLN A 272 20.52 -10.22 0.04
N TYR A 273 19.49 -11.03 -0.21
CA TYR A 273 18.42 -11.26 0.76
C TYR A 273 18.76 -12.36 1.76
N ARG A 274 18.13 -12.26 2.93
CA ARG A 274 18.25 -13.19 4.06
C ARG A 274 16.90 -13.79 4.41
N GLN A 275 16.89 -14.95 5.05
CA GLN A 275 15.68 -15.61 5.53
C GLN A 275 15.82 -15.91 7.02
N THR A 276 14.86 -15.42 7.79
CA THR A 276 14.77 -15.60 9.24
C THR A 276 13.48 -16.33 9.54
N TYR A 277 13.59 -17.54 10.04
CA TYR A 277 12.45 -18.32 10.54
C TYR A 277 12.49 -18.31 12.05
N PHE A 278 11.37 -18.03 12.71
CA PHE A 278 11.30 -18.10 14.16
C PHE A 278 9.91 -18.45 14.64
N SER A 279 9.80 -19.27 15.69
CA SER A 279 8.49 -19.80 16.11
C SER A 279 8.58 -20.46 17.49
N THR A 280 7.46 -20.55 18.19
CA THR A 280 7.33 -21.54 19.27
C THR A 280 7.05 -22.93 18.70
N PRO A 281 7.41 -24.02 19.39
CA PRO A 281 7.14 -25.36 18.88
C PRO A 281 5.63 -25.64 18.80
N THR A 282 5.26 -26.56 17.90
CA THR A 282 3.93 -27.19 17.85
C THR A 282 4.05 -28.67 18.17
N THR A 283 4.02 -29.50 17.12
CA THR A 283 4.10 -30.96 17.15
C THR A 283 5.18 -31.46 16.20
N LYS A 284 5.75 -32.62 16.52
CA LYS A 284 6.70 -33.35 15.67
C LYS A 284 6.07 -33.84 14.36
N ALA A 285 4.75 -33.98 14.28
CA ALA A 285 4.08 -34.40 13.05
C ALA A 285 3.98 -33.30 11.99
N SER A 286 4.20 -32.03 12.37
CA SER A 286 4.09 -30.90 11.45
C SER A 286 5.14 -30.96 10.33
N ASP A 287 4.78 -30.52 9.13
CA ASP A 287 5.75 -30.41 8.02
C ASP A 287 6.86 -29.39 8.31
N ALA A 288 6.58 -28.40 9.15
CA ALA A 288 7.57 -27.45 9.65
C ALA A 288 8.61 -28.13 10.55
N TYR A 289 8.22 -29.13 11.36
CA TYR A 289 9.17 -29.92 12.15
C TYR A 289 10.15 -30.68 11.25
N LYS A 290 9.67 -31.29 10.16
CA LYS A 290 10.53 -31.98 9.17
C LYS A 290 11.57 -31.05 8.54
N PHE A 291 11.24 -29.77 8.42
CA PHE A 291 12.18 -28.75 7.97
C PHE A 291 13.23 -28.42 9.04
N TRP A 292 12.78 -28.18 10.26
CA TRP A 292 13.65 -27.88 11.40
C TRP A 292 14.63 -29.02 11.73
N SER A 293 14.13 -30.26 11.77
CA SER A 293 14.87 -31.47 12.17
C SER A 293 15.88 -31.97 11.13
N GLY A 294 15.92 -31.37 9.94
CA GLY A 294 16.76 -31.84 8.83
C GLY A 294 16.22 -33.07 8.10
N GLU A 295 15.06 -33.62 8.49
CA GLU A 295 14.41 -34.72 7.77
C GLU A 295 14.18 -34.36 6.30
N LEU A 296 13.70 -33.15 6.02
CA LEU A 296 13.48 -32.67 4.66
C LEU A 296 14.78 -32.55 3.86
N PHE A 297 15.90 -32.21 4.51
CA PHE A 297 17.23 -32.17 3.88
C PHE A 297 17.72 -33.58 3.51
N ASN A 298 17.46 -34.56 4.37
CA ASN A 298 17.84 -35.96 4.18
C ASN A 298 16.89 -36.75 3.27
N LYS A 299 15.65 -36.27 3.04
CA LYS A 299 14.58 -37.00 2.34
C LYS A 299 14.96 -37.56 0.96
N ARG A 300 15.84 -36.88 0.22
CA ARG A 300 16.26 -37.27 -1.14
C ARG A 300 17.74 -37.64 -1.25
N ARG A 301 18.40 -37.88 -0.12
CA ARG A 301 19.81 -38.25 -0.06
C ARG A 301 19.96 -39.77 0.13
N ALA A 302 21.02 -40.33 -0.45
CA ALA A 302 21.41 -41.70 -0.16
C ALA A 302 21.74 -41.85 1.33
N ASN A 303 21.61 -43.05 1.89
CA ASN A 303 21.82 -43.27 3.33
C ASN A 303 23.21 -42.82 3.80
N GLU A 304 24.24 -42.99 2.96
CA GLU A 304 25.62 -42.54 3.21
C GLU A 304 25.81 -41.01 3.16
N ASP A 305 24.93 -40.29 2.47
CA ASP A 305 24.98 -38.83 2.31
C ASP A 305 24.06 -38.08 3.30
N LYS A 306 23.31 -38.83 4.13
CA LYS A 306 22.44 -38.24 5.16
C LYS A 306 23.30 -37.62 6.25
N ALA A 307 22.99 -36.38 6.59
CA ALA A 307 23.65 -35.70 7.70
C ALA A 307 22.89 -35.96 9.01
N GLU A 308 23.61 -36.06 10.11
CA GLU A 308 23.03 -36.07 11.44
C GLU A 308 22.67 -34.64 11.89
N PHE A 309 21.51 -34.49 12.53
CA PHE A 309 21.04 -33.23 13.07
C PHE A 309 20.77 -33.39 14.57
N ASP A 310 21.74 -33.00 15.40
CA ASP A 310 21.53 -32.86 16.84
C ASP A 310 20.73 -31.57 17.11
N ILE A 311 19.42 -31.72 17.27
CA ILE A 311 18.49 -30.63 17.58
C ILE A 311 18.23 -30.47 19.08
N SER A 312 19.11 -31.01 19.94
CA SER A 312 18.99 -30.82 21.39
C SER A 312 19.26 -29.37 21.79
N HIS A 313 18.60 -28.91 22.86
CA HIS A 313 18.86 -27.60 23.45
C HIS A 313 20.35 -27.41 23.79
N LYS A 314 21.00 -28.43 24.38
CA LYS A 314 22.43 -28.39 24.71
C LYS A 314 23.32 -28.06 23.49
N ASN A 315 23.00 -28.61 22.32
CA ASN A 315 23.76 -28.38 21.09
C ASN A 315 23.42 -27.04 20.41
N LEU A 316 22.19 -26.57 20.55
CA LEU A 316 21.68 -25.40 19.82
C LEU A 316 21.50 -24.12 20.66
N GLN A 317 21.64 -24.15 21.99
CA GLN A 317 21.44 -22.98 22.86
C GLN A 317 22.33 -21.77 22.50
N SER A 318 23.55 -22.04 22.03
CA SER A 318 24.51 -20.99 21.61
C SER A 318 24.43 -20.65 20.12
N GLY A 319 23.54 -21.30 19.37
CA GLY A 319 23.46 -21.17 17.92
C GLY A 319 24.55 -21.97 17.19
N ARG A 320 24.18 -22.67 16.11
CA ARG A 320 25.12 -23.49 15.33
C ARG A 320 24.72 -23.53 13.86
N LEU A 321 25.72 -23.49 12.97
CA LEU A 321 25.52 -23.79 11.56
C LEU A 321 25.37 -25.30 11.37
N CYS A 322 24.21 -25.74 10.88
CA CYS A 322 23.92 -27.15 10.63
C CYS A 322 24.26 -27.57 9.20
N ALA A 323 24.15 -28.88 8.92
CA ALA A 323 24.53 -29.48 7.64
C ALA A 323 23.70 -28.99 6.43
N ASP A 324 22.48 -28.52 6.69
CA ASP A 324 21.62 -27.83 5.72
C ASP A 324 22.06 -26.40 5.39
N ARG A 325 23.16 -25.93 6.00
CA ARG A 325 23.69 -24.56 5.96
C ARG A 325 22.76 -23.53 6.58
N HIS A 326 21.85 -23.96 7.44
CA HIS A 326 21.03 -23.06 8.23
C HIS A 326 21.65 -22.89 9.60
N TRP A 327 21.75 -21.66 10.06
CA TRP A 327 22.11 -21.41 11.44
C TRP A 327 20.87 -21.65 12.30
N LYS A 328 20.98 -22.50 13.33
CA LYS A 328 19.85 -22.87 14.19
C LYS A 328 20.16 -22.53 15.64
N GLN A 329 19.18 -21.99 16.36
CA GLN A 329 19.27 -21.76 17.80
C GLN A 329 17.98 -22.12 18.52
N ILE A 330 18.10 -22.63 19.75
CA ILE A 330 16.99 -22.78 20.69
C ILE A 330 17.16 -21.76 21.83
N VAL A 331 16.12 -21.00 22.15
CA VAL A 331 16.12 -20.04 23.26
C VAL A 331 14.91 -20.28 24.15
N THR A 332 15.13 -20.93 25.30
CA THR A 332 14.13 -21.16 26.34
C THR A 332 13.91 -19.89 27.19
N ILE A 333 12.90 -19.91 28.06
CA ILE A 333 12.68 -18.81 29.02
C ILE A 333 13.89 -18.60 29.94
N TYR A 334 14.57 -19.68 30.35
CA TYR A 334 15.78 -19.59 31.19
C TYR A 334 16.96 -18.99 30.42
N ASP A 335 17.12 -19.32 29.14
CA ASP A 335 18.16 -18.71 28.31
C ASP A 335 17.91 -17.21 28.13
N ALA A 336 16.64 -16.83 27.93
CA ALA A 336 16.25 -15.42 27.81
C ALA A 336 16.51 -14.66 29.13
N GLN A 337 16.14 -15.23 30.28
CA GLN A 337 16.42 -14.65 31.59
C GLN A 337 17.92 -14.51 31.84
N LYS A 338 18.70 -15.58 31.56
CA LYS A 338 20.16 -15.55 31.66
C LYS A 338 20.78 -14.50 30.73
N GLY A 339 20.17 -14.26 29.57
CA GLY A 339 20.56 -13.23 28.62
C GLY A 339 20.06 -11.81 28.96
N GLY A 340 19.48 -11.60 30.14
CA GLY A 340 19.11 -10.30 30.69
C GLY A 340 17.63 -9.93 30.60
N CYS A 341 16.76 -10.82 30.12
CA CYS A 341 15.31 -10.55 30.08
C CYS A 341 14.67 -10.93 31.42
N ASP A 342 14.53 -9.96 32.31
CA ASP A 342 14.04 -10.11 33.69
C ASP A 342 12.55 -9.83 33.86
N LEU A 343 11.78 -9.90 32.77
CA LEU A 343 10.35 -9.55 32.73
C LEU A 343 9.41 -10.64 33.27
N PHE A 344 9.94 -11.80 33.66
CA PHE A 344 9.15 -12.99 33.97
C PHE A 344 9.31 -13.44 35.42
N ASP A 345 8.21 -13.89 36.03
CA ASP A 345 8.24 -14.72 37.23
C ASP A 345 8.12 -16.19 36.79
N ILE A 346 9.26 -16.89 36.71
CA ILE A 346 9.29 -18.26 36.20
C ILE A 346 8.63 -19.24 37.18
N GLU A 347 8.73 -18.98 38.48
CA GLU A 347 8.15 -19.86 39.50
C GLU A 347 6.62 -19.79 39.46
N GLU A 348 6.07 -18.60 39.31
CA GLU A 348 4.62 -18.44 39.11
C GLU A 348 4.16 -19.11 37.80
N LEU A 349 4.90 -18.93 36.70
CA LEU A 349 4.59 -19.60 35.43
C LEU A 349 4.60 -21.13 35.55
N ARG A 350 5.49 -21.70 36.38
CA ARG A 350 5.49 -23.15 36.67
C ARG A 350 4.26 -23.58 37.46
N PHE A 351 3.71 -22.71 38.30
CA PHE A 351 2.52 -23.01 39.10
C PHE A 351 1.22 -22.87 38.28
N GLU A 352 1.17 -21.90 37.37
CA GLU A 352 0.01 -21.65 36.51
C GLU A 352 -0.22 -22.72 35.43
N ASN A 353 0.82 -23.47 35.05
CA ASN A 353 0.81 -24.37 33.91
C ASN A 353 1.09 -25.81 34.35
N SER A 354 0.51 -26.79 33.65
CA SER A 354 0.99 -28.18 33.76
C SER A 354 2.45 -28.29 33.29
N THR A 355 3.12 -29.39 33.64
CA THR A 355 4.53 -29.60 33.25
C THR A 355 4.66 -29.62 31.73
N GLU A 356 3.74 -30.29 31.05
CA GLU A 356 3.71 -30.41 29.59
C GLU A 356 3.44 -29.07 28.91
N GLU A 357 2.50 -28.27 29.43
CA GLU A 357 2.24 -26.92 28.93
C GLU A 357 3.44 -25.99 29.14
N PHE A 358 4.03 -26.02 30.34
CA PHE A 358 5.22 -25.23 30.64
C PHE A 358 6.38 -25.59 29.67
N ASP A 359 6.59 -26.87 29.44
CA ASP A 359 7.64 -27.37 28.58
C ASP A 359 7.44 -26.95 27.11
N GLN A 360 6.21 -27.00 26.62
CA GLN A 360 5.88 -26.57 25.26
C GLN A 360 5.98 -25.04 25.10
N LEU A 361 5.43 -24.29 26.04
CA LEU A 361 5.33 -22.82 25.96
C LEU A 361 6.68 -22.14 26.21
N PHE A 362 7.47 -22.67 27.15
CA PHE A 362 8.63 -21.96 27.70
C PHE A 362 9.96 -22.72 27.56
N MET A 363 9.93 -24.05 27.43
CA MET A 363 11.14 -24.88 27.27
C MET A 363 11.42 -25.33 25.84
N CYS A 364 10.66 -24.82 24.88
CA CYS A 364 10.82 -25.13 23.46
C CYS A 364 10.68 -26.62 23.12
N GLN A 365 9.88 -27.37 23.89
CA GLN A 365 9.62 -28.77 23.61
C GLN A 365 8.47 -28.96 22.63
N PHE A 366 8.64 -29.83 21.64
CA PHE A 366 7.56 -30.22 20.73
C PHE A 366 6.65 -31.25 21.40
N ALA A 367 5.34 -31.05 21.27
CA ALA A 367 4.37 -32.06 21.68
C ALA A 367 4.54 -33.34 20.86
N ASP A 368 4.29 -34.47 21.50
CA ASP A 368 4.15 -35.78 20.85
C ASP A 368 2.67 -36.01 20.51
N ASP A 369 2.37 -36.34 19.25
CA ASP A 369 0.98 -36.47 18.77
C ASP A 369 0.26 -37.71 19.36
N ASN A 370 0.99 -38.60 20.02
CA ASN A 370 0.47 -39.84 20.57
C ASN A 370 -0.53 -39.65 21.74
N THR A 371 -0.68 -38.45 22.27
CA THR A 371 -1.58 -38.14 23.40
C THR A 371 -2.84 -37.35 23.01
N SER A 372 -2.97 -36.91 21.75
CA SER A 372 -4.10 -36.07 21.31
C SER A 372 -5.28 -36.90 20.78
N ILE A 373 -6.51 -36.52 21.19
CA ILE A 373 -7.77 -37.15 20.71
C ILE A 373 -8.04 -36.80 19.24
N PHE A 374 -7.64 -35.61 18.79
CA PHE A 374 -7.74 -35.17 17.40
C PHE A 374 -6.37 -35.12 16.74
N LYS A 375 -6.28 -35.57 15.48
CA LYS A 375 -5.05 -35.46 14.70
C LYS A 375 -4.79 -33.99 14.38
N PHE A 376 -3.53 -33.56 14.47
CA PHE A 376 -3.14 -32.19 14.15
C PHE A 376 -3.56 -31.76 12.73
N ALA A 377 -3.48 -32.67 11.76
CA ALA A 377 -3.90 -32.42 10.38
C ALA A 377 -5.40 -32.06 10.26
N ASP A 378 -6.26 -32.68 11.06
CA ASP A 378 -7.70 -32.43 11.05
C ASP A 378 -8.00 -31.03 11.63
N LEU A 379 -7.31 -30.65 12.71
CA LEU A 379 -7.41 -29.31 13.31
C LEU A 379 -6.90 -28.22 12.36
N GLN A 380 -5.78 -28.48 11.67
CA GLN A 380 -5.18 -27.55 10.72
C GLN A 380 -6.09 -27.31 9.49
N ALA A 381 -6.84 -28.32 9.06
CA ALA A 381 -7.81 -28.18 7.97
C ALA A 381 -8.99 -27.25 8.31
N CYS A 382 -9.27 -27.05 9.59
CA CYS A 382 -10.31 -26.12 10.07
C CYS A 382 -9.83 -24.68 10.28
N GLN A 383 -8.53 -24.40 10.13
CA GLN A 383 -7.97 -23.05 10.33
C GLN A 383 -8.23 -22.17 9.12
N VAL A 384 -8.64 -20.92 9.36
CA VAL A 384 -8.91 -19.91 8.31
C VAL A 384 -8.38 -18.54 8.74
N ASP A 385 -7.80 -17.78 7.80
CA ASP A 385 -7.45 -16.38 8.05
C ASP A 385 -8.71 -15.51 7.96
N SER A 386 -9.33 -15.25 9.12
CA SER A 386 -10.54 -14.43 9.21
C SER A 386 -10.40 -13.02 8.62
N TYR A 387 -9.18 -12.45 8.52
CA TYR A 387 -8.98 -11.10 7.99
C TYR A 387 -8.99 -11.06 6.46
N GLU A 388 -8.69 -12.19 5.82
CA GLU A 388 -8.66 -12.33 4.36
C GLU A 388 -9.95 -12.98 3.83
N GLU A 389 -10.44 -14.01 4.52
CA GLU A 389 -11.56 -14.84 4.05
C GLU A 389 -12.93 -14.28 4.47
N TRP A 390 -13.04 -13.63 5.63
CA TRP A 390 -14.34 -13.13 6.12
C TRP A 390 -14.57 -11.68 5.71
N GLN A 391 -14.82 -11.46 4.41
CA GLN A 391 -15.06 -10.12 3.86
C GLN A 391 -16.36 -9.47 4.38
N ASP A 392 -17.29 -10.27 4.90
CA ASP A 392 -18.58 -9.84 5.47
C ASP A 392 -18.50 -9.52 6.98
N PHE A 393 -17.35 -9.72 7.62
CA PHE A 393 -17.19 -9.56 9.06
C PHE A 393 -16.15 -8.46 9.40
N LYS A 394 -16.62 -7.32 9.90
CA LYS A 394 -15.75 -6.28 10.47
C LYS A 394 -15.68 -6.46 11.99
N LEU A 395 -14.50 -6.78 12.52
CA LEU A 395 -14.23 -6.70 13.97
C LEU A 395 -14.39 -5.24 14.42
N LEU A 396 -15.58 -4.87 14.89
CA LEU A 396 -15.79 -3.62 15.61
C LEU A 396 -14.91 -3.62 16.85
N VAL A 397 -14.15 -2.53 17.03
CA VAL A 397 -13.34 -2.26 18.23
C VAL A 397 -14.24 -2.37 19.46
N ILE A 398 -14.09 -3.45 20.23
CA ILE A 398 -14.80 -3.61 21.49
C ILE A 398 -14.16 -2.68 22.51
N VAL A 399 -14.90 -1.64 22.88
CA VAL A 399 -14.65 -0.85 24.09
C VAL A 399 -14.96 -1.75 25.29
N LYS A 400 -13.95 -1.95 26.15
CA LYS A 400 -13.93 -2.60 27.48
C LYS A 400 -15.26 -3.23 27.98
N SER A 401 -15.27 -4.56 28.08
CA SER A 401 -15.59 -5.29 29.32
C SER A 401 -15.53 -6.81 29.11
N GLY A 402 -14.70 -7.50 29.90
CA GLY A 402 -14.84 -8.93 30.21
C GLY A 402 -14.25 -9.92 29.21
N LEU A 403 -13.25 -10.69 29.65
CA LEU A 403 -12.69 -11.85 28.96
C LEU A 403 -13.77 -12.91 28.67
N VAL A 404 -13.97 -13.25 27.39
CA VAL A 404 -14.15 -14.63 26.91
C VAL A 404 -13.60 -14.69 25.48
N MET A 405 -12.61 -15.54 25.23
CA MET A 405 -12.09 -15.83 23.89
C MET A 405 -13.07 -16.80 23.23
N ILE A 406 -14.00 -16.31 22.41
CA ILE A 406 -14.94 -17.16 21.67
C ILE A 406 -14.23 -17.69 20.42
N LEU A 407 -14.07 -19.02 20.34
CA LEU A 407 -13.73 -19.71 19.10
C LEU A 407 -14.95 -19.64 18.17
N LEU A 408 -15.00 -18.66 17.27
CA LEU A 408 -16.06 -18.54 16.27
C LEU A 408 -15.83 -19.59 15.16
N LEU A 409 -16.44 -20.76 15.30
CA LEU A 409 -16.60 -21.72 14.20
C LEU A 409 -17.79 -21.29 13.34
N ARG A 410 -17.54 -20.71 12.17
CA ARG A 410 -18.59 -20.51 11.16
C ARG A 410 -18.85 -21.84 10.47
N VAL A 411 -19.86 -22.58 10.93
CA VAL A 411 -20.35 -23.76 10.23
C VAL A 411 -21.17 -23.28 9.03
N THR A 412 -20.58 -23.26 7.84
CA THR A 412 -21.35 -23.15 6.61
C THR A 412 -21.97 -24.51 6.31
N VAL A 413 -23.26 -24.64 6.58
CA VAL A 413 -24.07 -25.78 6.12
C VAL A 413 -24.25 -25.63 4.60
N PRO A 414 -23.85 -26.60 3.77
CA PRO A 414 -24.17 -26.56 2.35
C PRO A 414 -25.68 -26.78 2.18
N HIS A 415 -26.33 -25.93 1.39
CA HIS A 415 -27.69 -26.16 0.89
C HIS A 415 -27.67 -27.07 -0.34
#